data_AF-A0A949HG85-F1
#
_entry.id   AF-A0A949HG85-F1
#
_cell.length_a   1.000
_cell.length_b   1.000
_cell.length_c   1.000
_cell.angle_alpha   90.00
_cell.angle_beta   90.00
_cell.angle_gamma   90.00
#
_symmetry.space_group_name_H-M   'P 1'
#
loop_
_entity.id
_entity.type
_entity.pdbx_description
1 polymer ?
#
loop_
_entity_poly.entity_id
_entity_poly.type
_entity_poly.pdbx_seq_one_letter_code
_entity_poly.pdbx_strand_id
1 'polypeptide(L)'
;MPEIADQLRTARENAGLDIATVEADTKIRGKYLRALESGEWEALPEPTSAKAFLRTYGDYLGLDGRALVENFKLRYEYTGDLQAPTSANPVRPRRSRGLSRGAIAVVLVVLIIVGLFLIGRSAGASPVAQVAAPAPALNA
;
A
#
# COMPACT_ATOMS: atom_id res chain seq x y z
N MET A 1 -5.15 -14.91 10.56
CA MET A 1 -4.26 -15.13 9.40
C MET A 1 -3.06 -14.22 9.53
N PRO A 2 -2.10 -14.56 10.39
CA PRO A 2 -0.94 -13.71 10.64
C PRO A 2 -0.17 -13.47 9.35
N GLU A 3 -0.01 -14.49 8.49
CA GLU A 3 0.80 -14.37 7.27
C GLU A 3 0.34 -13.27 6.28
N ILE A 4 -0.96 -13.17 5.93
CA ILE A 4 -1.46 -12.09 5.04
C ILE A 4 -1.39 -10.72 5.75
N ALA A 5 -1.79 -10.68 7.02
CA ALA A 5 -1.84 -9.46 7.80
C ALA A 5 -0.43 -8.85 7.99
N ASP A 6 0.54 -9.71 8.31
CA ASP A 6 1.95 -9.36 8.47
C ASP A 6 2.58 -8.93 7.14
N GLN A 7 2.23 -9.57 6.02
CA GLN A 7 2.69 -9.15 4.69
C GLN A 7 2.24 -7.73 4.35
N LEU A 8 0.95 -7.41 4.58
CA LEU A 8 0.40 -6.08 4.32
C LEU A 8 1.07 -5.03 5.21
N ARG A 9 1.18 -5.30 6.52
CA ARG A 9 1.82 -4.39 7.47
C ARG A 9 3.27 -4.13 7.10
N THR A 10 4.03 -5.19 6.87
CA THR A 10 5.45 -5.12 6.51
C THR A 10 5.66 -4.34 5.22
N ALA A 11 4.82 -4.56 4.20
CA ALA A 11 4.91 -3.82 2.94
C ALA A 11 4.61 -2.32 3.14
N ARG A 12 3.58 -1.97 3.93
CA ARG A 12 3.28 -0.57 4.27
C ARG A 12 4.44 0.09 5.02
N GLU A 13 4.98 -0.57 6.03
CA GLU A 13 6.07 -0.06 6.85
C GLU A 13 7.37 0.12 6.06
N ASN A 14 7.71 -0.84 5.20
CA ASN A 14 8.85 -0.75 4.30
C ASN A 14 8.70 0.38 3.27
N ALA A 15 7.47 0.69 2.86
CA ALA A 15 7.15 1.83 2.01
C ALA A 15 7.15 3.17 2.77
N GLY A 16 7.27 3.16 4.11
CA GLY A 16 7.24 4.37 4.94
C GLY A 16 5.88 5.07 4.95
N LEU A 17 4.80 4.35 4.65
CA LEU A 17 3.46 4.91 4.53
C LEU A 17 2.71 4.82 5.86
N ASP A 18 2.01 5.90 6.23
CA ASP A 18 1.06 5.87 7.34
C ASP A 18 -0.34 5.44 6.86
N ILE A 19 -1.18 4.99 7.79
CA ILE A 19 -2.56 4.56 7.47
C ILE A 19 -3.38 5.71 6.88
N ALA A 20 -3.12 6.95 7.28
CA ALA A 20 -3.87 8.12 6.82
C ALA A 20 -3.61 8.42 5.33
N THR A 21 -2.36 8.27 4.87
CA THR A 21 -1.96 8.41 3.47
C THR A 21 -2.61 7.33 2.63
N VAL A 22 -2.53 6.07 3.08
CA VAL A 22 -3.19 4.95 2.40
C VAL A 22 -4.70 5.16 2.32
N GLU A 23 -5.34 5.61 3.40
CA GLU A 23 -6.78 5.92 3.44
C GLU A 23 -7.15 7.04 2.47
N ALA A 24 -6.34 8.09 2.40
CA ALA A 24 -6.55 9.19 1.47
C ALA A 24 -6.45 8.75 0.01
N ASP A 25 -5.49 7.87 -0.31
CA ASP A 25 -5.22 7.44 -1.68
C ASP A 25 -6.18 6.35 -2.16
N THR A 26 -6.43 5.34 -1.33
CA THR A 26 -7.26 4.17 -1.68
C THR A 26 -8.74 4.38 -1.42
N LYS A 27 -9.10 5.40 -0.61
CA LYS A 27 -10.45 5.64 -0.08
C LYS A 27 -10.99 4.50 0.80
N ILE A 28 -10.12 3.60 1.25
CA ILE A 28 -10.46 2.58 2.23
C ILE A 28 -10.31 3.20 3.62
N ARG A 29 -11.38 3.16 4.42
CA ARG A 29 -11.36 3.73 5.77
C ARG A 29 -10.24 3.10 6.60
N GLY A 30 -9.51 3.91 7.37
CA GLY A 30 -8.33 3.46 8.11
C GLY A 30 -8.61 2.35 9.13
N LYS A 31 -9.84 2.29 9.66
CA LYS A 31 -10.27 1.17 10.51
C LYS A 31 -10.24 -0.18 9.80
N TYR A 32 -10.52 -0.23 8.50
CA TYR A 32 -10.49 -1.45 7.71
C TYR A 32 -9.07 -1.82 7.28
N LEU A 33 -8.22 -0.83 6.97
CA LEU A 33 -6.79 -1.05 6.74
C LEU A 33 -6.13 -1.67 7.97
N ARG A 34 -6.42 -1.12 9.16
CA ARG A 34 -5.96 -1.70 10.43
C ARG A 34 -6.47 -3.12 10.66
N ALA A 35 -7.76 -3.38 10.39
CA ALA A 35 -8.33 -4.72 10.51
C ALA A 35 -7.66 -5.73 9.57
N LEU A 36 -7.31 -5.32 8.34
CA LEU A 36 -6.53 -6.16 7.42
C LEU A 36 -5.12 -6.47 7.99
N GLU A 37 -4.45 -5.47 8.58
CA GLU A 37 -3.12 -5.63 9.19
C GLU A 37 -3.12 -6.33 10.54
N SER A 38 -4.26 -6.40 11.24
CA SER A 38 -4.41 -7.17 12.49
C SER A 38 -5.01 -8.56 12.25
N GLY A 39 -5.46 -8.84 11.01
CA GLY A 39 -6.15 -10.08 10.68
C GLY A 39 -7.52 -10.20 11.35
N GLU A 40 -8.15 -9.09 11.72
CA GLU A 40 -9.52 -9.00 12.26
C GLU A 40 -10.55 -9.05 11.12
N TRP A 41 -10.63 -10.18 10.42
CA TRP A 41 -11.47 -10.33 9.23
C TRP A 41 -12.97 -10.14 9.51
N GLU A 42 -13.41 -10.40 10.74
CA GLU A 42 -14.80 -10.21 11.19
C GLU A 42 -15.17 -8.72 11.36
N ALA A 43 -14.19 -7.83 11.54
CA ALA A 43 -14.41 -6.38 11.66
C ALA A 43 -14.55 -5.69 10.28
N LEU A 44 -14.29 -6.43 9.19
CA LEU A 44 -14.48 -5.94 7.84
C LEU A 44 -15.97 -5.88 7.47
N PRO A 45 -16.37 -5.08 6.46
CA PRO A 45 -17.73 -5.12 5.93
C PRO A 45 -17.98 -6.47 5.22
N GLU A 46 -19.15 -6.61 4.58
CA GLU A 46 -19.55 -7.83 3.87
C GLU A 46 -18.39 -8.50 3.10
N PRO A 47 -18.32 -9.85 3.05
CA PRO A 47 -17.18 -10.59 2.51
C PRO A 47 -16.74 -10.19 1.10
N THR A 48 -17.68 -9.71 0.27
CA THR A 48 -17.40 -9.19 -1.08
C THR A 48 -16.54 -7.92 -1.03
N SER A 49 -16.82 -7.01 -0.10
CA SER A 49 -16.05 -5.78 0.13
C SER A 49 -14.69 -6.07 0.77
N ALA A 50 -14.62 -7.03 1.69
CA ALA A 50 -13.35 -7.45 2.30
C ALA A 50 -12.32 -7.89 1.24
N LYS A 51 -12.77 -8.72 0.28
CA LYS A 51 -11.94 -9.15 -0.86
C LYS A 51 -11.50 -7.98 -1.76
N ALA A 52 -12.40 -7.02 -1.99
CA ALA A 52 -12.07 -5.83 -2.78
C ALA A 52 -11.01 -4.97 -2.08
N PHE A 53 -11.15 -4.73 -0.76
CA PHE A 53 -10.20 -3.96 0.02
C PHE A 53 -8.84 -4.63 0.11
N LEU A 54 -8.81 -5.95 0.35
CA LEU A 54 -7.57 -6.72 0.37
C LEU A 54 -6.81 -6.58 -0.97
N ARG A 55 -7.51 -6.70 -2.09
CA ARG A 55 -6.91 -6.53 -3.41
C ARG A 55 -6.38 -5.11 -3.62
N THR A 56 -7.24 -4.10 -3.42
CA THR A 56 -6.86 -2.70 -3.63
C THR A 56 -5.69 -2.30 -2.75
N TYR A 57 -5.67 -2.76 -1.50
CA TYR A 57 -4.58 -2.43 -0.59
C TYR A 57 -3.28 -3.15 -0.96
N GLY A 58 -3.34 -4.45 -1.30
CA GLY A 58 -2.20 -5.19 -1.80
C GLY A 58 -1.59 -4.58 -3.06
N ASP A 59 -2.43 -4.27 -4.06
CA ASP A 59 -2.02 -3.64 -5.31
C ASP A 59 -1.38 -2.26 -5.05
N TYR A 60 -1.93 -1.47 -4.12
CA TYR A 60 -1.39 -0.16 -3.72
C TYR A 60 -0.01 -0.28 -3.06
N LEU A 61 0.22 -1.33 -2.25
CA LEU A 61 1.50 -1.62 -1.61
C LEU A 61 2.52 -2.28 -2.55
N GLY A 62 2.19 -2.49 -3.82
CA GLY A 62 3.05 -3.17 -4.79
C GLY A 62 3.12 -4.69 -4.62
N LEU A 63 2.20 -5.28 -3.84
CA LEU A 63 2.01 -6.72 -3.74
C LEU A 63 1.11 -7.23 -4.87
N ASP A 64 1.06 -8.56 -5.05
CA ASP A 64 0.04 -9.17 -5.91
C ASP A 64 -1.29 -9.30 -5.16
N GLY A 65 -2.13 -8.28 -5.25
CA GLY A 65 -3.44 -8.26 -4.61
C GLY A 65 -4.37 -9.39 -5.06
N ARG A 66 -4.18 -9.93 -6.27
CA ARG A 66 -4.94 -11.09 -6.73
C ARG A 66 -4.50 -12.35 -6.00
N ALA A 67 -3.19 -12.58 -5.88
CA ALA A 67 -2.66 -13.72 -5.14
C ALA A 67 -3.09 -13.69 -3.66
N LEU A 68 -3.09 -12.50 -3.04
CA LEU A 68 -3.57 -12.32 -1.67
C LEU A 68 -5.05 -12.71 -1.51
N VAL A 69 -5.91 -12.29 -2.44
CA VAL A 69 -7.34 -12.67 -2.41
C VAL A 69 -7.55 -14.17 -2.63
N GLU A 70 -6.81 -14.80 -3.54
CA GLU A 70 -6.90 -16.25 -3.73
C GLU A 70 -6.45 -17.02 -2.48
N ASN A 71 -5.35 -16.59 -1.84
CA ASN A 71 -4.89 -17.16 -0.58
C ASN A 71 -5.93 -16.98 0.55
N PHE A 72 -6.56 -15.81 0.61
CA PHE A 72 -7.66 -15.54 1.54
C PHE A 72 -8.87 -16.46 1.30
N LYS A 73 -9.32 -16.62 0.05
CA LYS A 73 -10.46 -17.51 -0.27
C LYS A 73 -10.19 -18.95 0.14
N LEU A 74 -9.03 -19.50 -0.23
CA LEU A 74 -8.66 -20.88 0.09
C LEU A 74 -8.71 -21.17 1.59
N ARG A 75 -8.40 -20.17 2.41
CA ARG A 75 -8.28 -20.31 3.87
C ARG A 75 -9.51 -19.83 4.64
N TYR A 76 -10.37 -19.00 4.06
CA TYR A 76 -11.54 -18.41 4.73
C TYR A 76 -12.88 -18.95 4.21
N GLU A 77 -13.04 -19.15 2.89
CA GLU A 77 -14.26 -19.76 2.33
C GLU A 77 -14.34 -21.25 2.71
N TYR A 78 -13.20 -21.95 2.79
CA TYR A 78 -13.18 -23.35 3.24
C TYR A 78 -13.59 -23.54 4.72
N THR A 79 -13.41 -22.51 5.56
CA THR A 79 -13.82 -22.56 6.98
C THR A 79 -15.26 -22.10 7.18
N GLY A 80 -15.77 -21.22 6.32
CA GLY A 80 -17.16 -20.75 6.36
C GLY A 80 -18.19 -21.82 5.98
N ASP A 81 -17.83 -22.77 5.11
CA ASP A 81 -18.72 -23.87 4.71
C ASP A 81 -19.03 -24.86 5.85
N LEU A 82 -18.28 -24.85 6.95
CA LEU A 82 -18.55 -25.69 8.13
C LEU A 82 -19.46 -25.01 9.17
N GLN A 83 -19.79 -23.72 9.00
CA GLN A 83 -20.59 -22.94 9.95
C GLN A 83 -21.52 -21.94 9.26
N ALA A 84 -22.52 -22.41 8.50
CA ALA A 84 -23.90 -21.85 8.51
C ALA A 84 -24.80 -22.47 7.42
N PRO A 85 -26.08 -22.76 7.72
CA PRO A 85 -27.07 -23.11 6.71
C PRO A 85 -27.61 -21.86 5.99
N THR A 86 -27.75 -21.96 4.66
CA THR A 86 -28.59 -21.14 3.77
C THR A 86 -28.32 -19.64 3.73
N SER A 87 -27.61 -19.21 2.69
CA SER A 87 -28.17 -18.23 1.74
C SER A 87 -27.56 -18.48 0.36
N ALA A 88 -28.30 -19.23 -0.45
CA ALA A 88 -27.95 -19.47 -1.84
C ALA A 88 -28.06 -18.15 -2.61
N ASN A 89 -26.92 -17.59 -2.98
CA ASN A 89 -26.85 -16.69 -4.13
C ASN A 89 -25.87 -17.31 -5.13
N PRO A 90 -26.32 -17.80 -6.29
CA PRO A 90 -25.47 -18.55 -7.19
C PRO A 90 -24.33 -17.66 -7.68
N VAL A 91 -23.11 -18.14 -7.43
CA VAL A 91 -21.85 -17.61 -7.95
C VAL A 91 -22.00 -17.40 -9.45
N ARG A 92 -22.15 -16.15 -9.90
CA ARG A 92 -22.01 -15.81 -11.31
C ARG A 92 -20.52 -15.90 -11.66
N PRO A 93 -20.08 -16.79 -12.55
CA PRO A 93 -18.69 -16.83 -12.98
C PRO A 93 -18.46 -15.65 -13.93
N ARG A 94 -17.98 -14.51 -13.42
CA ARG A 94 -17.57 -13.41 -14.30
C ARG A 94 -16.15 -13.67 -14.81
N ARG A 95 -16.14 -14.44 -15.90
CA ARG A 95 -15.19 -14.49 -17.01
C ARG A 95 -14.19 -13.33 -17.06
N SER A 96 -12.91 -13.69 -17.12
CA SER A 96 -11.81 -13.13 -17.92
C SER A 96 -11.82 -11.64 -18.29
N ARG A 97 -10.70 -10.93 -18.06
CA ARG A 97 -9.82 -10.38 -19.13
C ARG A 97 -8.75 -9.43 -18.57
N GLY A 98 -7.52 -9.67 -19.03
CA GLY A 98 -6.53 -8.65 -19.33
C GLY A 98 -5.72 -8.10 -18.15
N LEU A 99 -4.40 -8.34 -18.21
CA LEU A 99 -3.39 -7.53 -17.54
C LEU A 99 -3.71 -6.05 -17.76
N SER A 100 -4.22 -5.39 -16.73
CA SER A 100 -4.69 -4.01 -16.83
C SER A 100 -3.49 -3.09 -16.96
N ARG A 101 -3.34 -2.49 -18.14
CA ARG A 101 -2.35 -1.45 -18.52
C ARG A 101 -2.22 -0.29 -17.52
N GLY A 102 -3.13 -0.16 -16.55
CA GLY A 102 -3.05 0.80 -15.45
C GLY A 102 -1.96 0.51 -14.41
N ALA A 103 -1.52 -0.75 -14.22
CA ALA A 103 -0.49 -1.07 -13.22
C ALA A 103 0.87 -0.46 -13.55
N ILE A 104 1.22 -0.37 -14.85
CA ILE A 104 2.47 0.23 -15.32
C ILE A 104 2.46 1.75 -15.13
N ALA A 105 1.31 2.40 -15.33
CA ALA A 105 1.18 3.84 -15.17
C ALA A 105 1.32 4.26 -13.70
N VAL A 106 0.77 3.49 -12.75
CA VAL A 106 0.88 3.80 -11.31
C VAL A 106 2.32 3.60 -10.81
N VAL A 107 2.99 2.52 -11.21
CA VAL A 107 4.41 2.30 -10.87
C VAL A 107 5.29 3.44 -11.40
N LEU A 108 5.06 3.91 -12.63
CA LEU A 108 5.80 5.05 -13.19
C LEU A 108 5.54 6.36 -12.45
N VAL A 109 4.29 6.64 -12.07
CA VAL A 109 3.95 7.85 -11.31
C VAL A 109 4.58 7.82 -9.92
N VAL A 110 4.56 6.66 -9.24
CA VAL A 110 5.21 6.50 -7.93
C VAL A 110 6.72 6.68 -8.04
N LEU A 111 7.37 6.13 -9.08
CA LEU A 111 8.81 6.33 -9.30
C LEU A 111 9.16 7.81 -9.56
N ILE A 112 8.32 8.55 -10.28
CA ILE A 112 8.51 9.99 -10.52
C ILE A 112 8.40 10.77 -9.21
N ILE A 113 7.39 10.47 -8.38
CA ILE A 113 7.18 11.14 -7.09
C ILE A 113 8.36 10.88 -6.15
N VAL A 114 8.83 9.64 -6.06
CA VAL A 114 10.00 9.27 -5.25
C VAL A 114 11.26 9.98 -5.76
N GLY A 115 11.48 10.01 -7.07
CA GLY A 115 12.61 10.72 -7.68
C GLY A 115 12.61 12.22 -7.37
N LEU A 116 11.46 12.89 -7.51
CA LEU A 116 11.32 14.31 -7.19
C LEU A 116 11.53 14.60 -5.69
N PHE A 117 11.04 13.72 -4.82
CA PHE A 117 11.22 13.86 -3.37
C PHE A 117 12.70 13.73 -2.95
N LEU A 118 13.45 12.82 -3.58
CA LEU A 118 14.89 12.65 -3.32
C LEU A 118 15.72 13.85 -3.80
N ILE A 119 15.35 14.45 -4.94
CA ILE A 119 16.01 15.66 -5.46
C ILE A 119 15.71 16.88 -4.58
N GLY A 120 14.49 16.99 -4.04
CA GLY A 120 14.13 18.06 -3.09
C GLY A 120 14.91 17.99 -1.77
N ARG A 121 15.40 16.80 -1.39
CA ARG A 121 16.15 16.60 -0.14
C ARG A 121 17.64 16.98 -0.24
N SER A 122 18.20 17.10 -1.45
CA SER A 122 19.61 17.47 -1.66
C SER A 122 19.86 18.97 -1.83
N ALA A 123 18.81 19.80 -1.93
CA ALA A 123 18.92 21.26 -2.04
C ALA A 123 19.02 22.00 -0.69
N GLY A 124 19.35 21.30 0.40
CA GLY A 124 19.43 21.86 1.76
C GLY A 124 20.84 22.21 2.26
N ALA A 125 21.90 21.98 1.48
CA ALA A 125 23.25 22.40 1.86
C ALA A 125 23.53 23.78 1.24
N SER A 126 23.06 24.84 1.90
CA SER A 126 23.61 26.17 1.64
C SER A 126 25.09 26.16 2.02
N PRO A 127 26.05 26.35 1.10
CA PRO A 127 27.40 26.66 1.48
C PRO A 127 27.33 28.07 2.06
N VAL A 128 27.53 28.22 3.37
CA VAL A 128 27.92 29.50 3.96
C VAL A 128 29.28 29.82 3.36
N ALA A 129 29.25 30.45 2.18
CA ALA A 129 30.39 30.99 1.49
C ALA A 129 30.94 32.12 2.37
N GLN A 130 31.95 31.76 3.15
CA GLN A 130 32.81 32.66 3.86
C GLN A 130 33.66 33.43 2.83
N VAL A 131 33.04 34.41 2.19
CA VAL A 131 33.70 35.46 1.38
C VAL A 131 33.68 36.70 2.29
N ALA A 132 34.68 36.92 3.13
CA ALA A 132 36.03 37.44 2.84
C ALA A 132 36.12 38.94 3.12
N ALA A 133 37.12 39.34 3.89
CA ALA A 133 37.80 40.62 3.73
C ALA A 133 39.24 40.50 4.28
N PRO A 134 40.20 41.28 3.74
CA PRO A 134 41.53 40.79 3.38
C PRO A 134 42.64 41.19 4.35
N ALA A 135 43.75 40.47 4.32
CA ALA A 135 45.00 40.88 4.94
C ALA A 135 45.64 42.07 4.20
N PRO A 136 46.19 43.07 4.90
CA PRO A 136 47.21 43.94 4.35
C PRO A 136 48.60 43.63 4.91
N ALA A 137 49.47 43.23 3.96
CA ALA A 137 50.91 43.41 3.82
C ALA A 137 51.83 43.69 5.03
N LEU A 138 52.87 42.85 5.14
CA LEU A 138 54.20 43.22 5.64
C LEU A 138 54.73 44.46 4.90
N ASN A 139 55.30 45.42 5.64
CA ASN A 139 56.34 46.33 5.15
C ASN A 139 57.24 46.77 6.34
N ALA A 140 58.53 46.46 6.18
CA ALA A 140 59.76 47.00 6.79
C ALA A 140 59.86 47.11 8.33
#